data_AF-A0A9Q0Y596-F1
#
_entry.id   AF-A0A9Q0Y596-F1
#
_cell.length_a   1.000
_cell.length_b   1.000
_cell.length_c   1.000
_cell.angle_alpha   90.00
_cell.angle_beta   90.00
_cell.angle_gamma   90.00
#
_symmetry.space_group_name_H-M   'P 1'
#
loop_
_entity.id
_entity.type
_entity.pdbx_description
1 polymer ?
#
loop_
_entity_poly.entity_id
_entity_poly.type
_entity_poly.pdbx_seq_one_letter_code
_entity_poly.pdbx_strand_id
1 'polypeptide(L)'
;VFFGICVLTDLSSLLTKGNDNQEQERQLRKLISLRDWMMSVLAFPIGVFVVTMFWSIYLYDRELVYPKLLDNFIPPWLNHGMHTTVLPFILIEMRTTHHEYPSKMYGLVAVCTFAASYILWICWIYHVTGVWVYPLLDHLGSGAKIIFFAAVTAIINILYLLGEVLNNCIWDARKGMEEGKEKPKLD
;
A
#
# COMPACT_ATOMS: atom_id res chain seq x y z
N VAL A 1 -10.11 5.01 -1.29
CA VAL A 1 -10.59 4.38 -0.02
C VAL A 1 -9.69 4.73 1.15
N PHE A 2 -8.40 4.37 1.13
CA PHE A 2 -7.45 4.66 2.23
C PHE A 2 -7.44 6.14 2.67
N PHE A 3 -7.16 7.08 1.76
CA PHE A 3 -7.17 8.52 2.11
C PHE A 3 -8.54 9.03 2.59
N GLY A 4 -9.64 8.38 2.18
CA GLY A 4 -10.96 8.69 2.73
C GLY A 4 -11.06 8.32 4.21
N ILE A 5 -10.48 7.18 4.60
CA ILE A 5 -10.38 6.76 6.00
C ILE A 5 -9.43 7.67 6.79
N CYS A 6 -8.31 8.12 6.20
CA CYS A 6 -7.43 9.12 6.83
C CYS A 6 -8.20 10.41 7.15
N VAL A 7 -8.90 10.98 6.16
CA VAL A 7 -9.71 12.20 6.33
C VAL A 7 -10.80 12.00 7.39
N LEU A 8 -11.49 10.86 7.38
CA LEU A 8 -12.49 10.54 8.40
C LEU A 8 -11.87 10.42 9.80
N THR A 9 -10.67 9.86 9.90
CA THR A 9 -9.92 9.72 11.16
C THR A 9 -9.56 11.09 11.70
N ASP A 10 -8.99 11.94 10.86
CA ASP A 10 -8.54 13.28 11.24
C ASP A 10 -9.72 14.15 11.65
N LEU A 11 -10.81 14.15 10.86
CA LEU A 11 -12.03 14.88 11.20
C LEU A 11 -12.64 14.39 12.52
N SER A 12 -12.72 13.06 12.71
CA SER A 12 -13.23 12.48 13.95
C SER A 12 -12.35 12.84 15.14
N SER A 13 -11.02 12.87 14.96
CA SER A 13 -10.08 13.25 16.01
C SER A 13 -10.23 14.72 16.42
N LEU A 14 -10.45 15.62 15.44
CA LEU A 14 -10.68 17.04 15.70
C LEU A 14 -12.01 17.27 16.41
N LEU A 15 -13.07 16.57 16.02
CA LEU A 15 -14.40 16.69 16.63
C LEU A 15 -14.49 16.09 18.03
N THR A 16 -13.65 15.09 18.34
CA THR A 16 -13.63 14.45 19.67
C THR A 16 -12.75 15.21 20.66
N LYS A 17 -11.88 16.12 20.19
CA LYS A 17 -10.96 16.89 21.04
C LYS A 17 -11.73 17.84 21.97
N GLY A 18 -11.90 17.44 23.22
CA GLY A 18 -12.62 18.20 24.26
C GLY A 18 -14.04 17.72 24.57
N ASN A 19 -14.46 16.55 24.06
CA ASN A 19 -15.76 15.95 24.36
C ASN A 19 -15.58 14.63 25.15
N ASP A 20 -16.16 14.50 26.35
CA ASP A 20 -16.06 13.32 27.24
C ASP A 20 -16.95 12.13 26.80
N ASN A 21 -17.22 11.99 25.50
CA ASN A 21 -18.06 10.92 25.00
C ASN A 21 -17.27 9.63 24.75
N GLN A 22 -17.33 8.71 25.72
CA GLN A 22 -16.62 7.43 25.71
C GLN A 22 -16.88 6.59 24.44
N GLU A 23 -18.08 6.64 23.87
CA GLU A 23 -18.39 5.89 22.65
C GLU A 23 -17.71 6.49 21.41
N GLN A 24 -17.64 7.82 21.30
CA GLN A 24 -16.93 8.48 20.19
C GLN A 24 -15.43 8.17 20.22
N GLU A 25 -14.82 8.18 21.41
CA GLU A 25 -13.42 7.76 21.53
C GLU A 25 -13.20 6.30 21.11
N ARG A 26 -14.12 5.40 21.45
CA ARG A 26 -14.03 3.99 21.06
C ARG A 26 -14.09 3.84 19.54
N GLN A 27 -14.97 4.59 18.87
CA GLN A 27 -15.06 4.59 17.41
C GLN A 27 -13.80 5.19 16.77
N LEU A 28 -13.27 6.28 17.33
CA LEU A 28 -12.01 6.87 16.88
C LEU A 28 -10.84 5.88 16.97
N ARG A 29 -10.70 5.15 18.09
CA ARG A 29 -9.66 4.11 18.24
C ARG A 29 -9.77 3.01 17.19
N LYS A 30 -10.99 2.55 16.88
CA LYS A 30 -11.21 1.56 15.80
C LYS A 30 -10.82 2.12 14.44
N LEU A 31 -11.13 3.39 14.18
CA LEU A 31 -10.83 4.05 12.91
C LEU A 31 -9.33 4.25 12.71
N ILE A 32 -8.61 4.67 13.76
CA ILE A 32 -7.15 4.73 13.78
C ILE A 32 -6.54 3.35 13.53
N SER A 33 -7.02 2.32 14.24
CA SER A 33 -6.55 0.94 14.05
C SER A 33 -6.79 0.44 12.62
N LEU A 34 -7.96 0.75 12.03
CA LEU A 34 -8.27 0.42 10.65
C LEU A 34 -7.36 1.15 9.67
N ARG A 35 -7.12 2.45 9.87
CA ARG A 35 -6.20 3.26 9.06
C ARG A 35 -4.81 2.65 9.08
N ASP A 36 -4.27 2.34 10.26
CA ASP A 36 -2.92 1.82 10.43
C ASP A 36 -2.78 0.41 9.83
N TRP A 37 -3.80 -0.44 10.01
CA TRP A 37 -3.87 -1.74 9.35
C TRP A 37 -3.91 -1.61 7.82
N MET A 38 -4.74 -0.71 7.29
CA MET A 38 -4.81 -0.48 5.85
C MET A 38 -3.51 0.08 5.28
N MET A 39 -2.85 0.98 6.02
CA MET A 39 -1.58 1.55 5.61
C MET A 39 -0.50 0.46 5.51
N SER A 40 -0.38 -0.35 6.56
CA SER A 40 0.65 -1.38 6.69
C SER A 40 0.45 -2.57 5.76
N VAL A 41 -0.78 -3.10 5.65
CA VAL A 41 -1.07 -4.35 4.90
C VAL A 41 -1.39 -4.08 3.44
N LEU A 42 -2.05 -2.96 3.12
CA LEU A 42 -2.54 -2.69 1.77
C LEU A 42 -1.80 -1.53 1.12
N ALA A 43 -1.94 -0.32 1.64
CA ALA A 43 -1.52 0.88 0.94
C ALA A 43 -0.02 0.85 0.63
N PHE A 44 0.84 0.64 1.63
CA PHE A 44 2.29 0.65 1.43
C PHE A 44 2.79 -0.50 0.55
N PRO A 45 2.68 -1.79 0.94
CA PRO A 45 3.30 -2.88 0.19
C PRO A 45 2.69 -3.05 -1.21
N ILE A 46 1.38 -2.91 -1.36
CA ILE A 46 0.71 -3.03 -2.66
C ILE A 46 0.95 -1.78 -3.50
N GLY A 47 0.90 -0.58 -2.92
CA GLY A 47 1.12 0.67 -3.64
C GLY A 47 2.53 0.74 -4.21
N VAL A 48 3.55 0.43 -3.41
CA VAL A 48 4.95 0.35 -3.90
C VAL A 48 5.09 -0.72 -4.97
N PHE A 49 4.50 -1.90 -4.77
CA PHE A 49 4.54 -3.00 -5.74
C PHE A 49 3.92 -2.60 -7.08
N VAL A 50 2.71 -2.02 -7.08
CA VAL A 50 2.01 -1.62 -8.31
C VAL A 50 2.82 -0.58 -9.08
N VAL A 51 3.31 0.46 -8.41
CA VAL A 51 4.11 1.52 -9.05
C VAL A 51 5.39 0.93 -9.65
N THR A 52 6.13 0.14 -8.86
CA THR A 52 7.41 -0.43 -9.32
C THR A 52 7.23 -1.41 -10.47
N MET A 53 6.31 -2.37 -10.35
CA MET A 53 6.04 -3.35 -11.41
C MET A 53 5.49 -2.70 -12.67
N PHE A 54 4.52 -1.78 -12.53
CA PHE A 54 3.91 -1.12 -13.67
C PHE A 54 4.97 -0.38 -14.48
N TRP A 55 5.75 0.52 -13.88
CA TRP A 55 6.74 1.29 -14.63
C TRP A 55 7.90 0.43 -15.14
N SER A 56 8.32 -0.59 -14.40
CA SER A 56 9.37 -1.52 -14.87
C SER A 56 8.93 -2.25 -16.13
N ILE A 57 7.72 -2.81 -16.14
CA ILE A 57 7.18 -3.51 -17.33
C ILE A 57 6.87 -2.50 -18.43
N TYR A 58 6.28 -1.35 -18.10
CA TYR A 58 5.92 -0.31 -19.06
C TYR A 58 7.13 0.21 -19.85
N LEU A 59 8.26 0.42 -19.18
CA LEU A 59 9.51 0.86 -19.80
C LEU A 59 10.17 -0.24 -20.64
N TYR A 60 9.99 -1.51 -20.27
CA TYR A 60 10.50 -2.64 -21.03
C TYR A 60 9.66 -2.90 -22.29
N ASP A 61 8.36 -3.16 -22.10
CA ASP A 61 7.36 -3.27 -23.14
C ASP A 61 5.97 -2.96 -22.56
N ARG A 62 5.46 -1.77 -22.89
CA ARG A 62 4.15 -1.30 -22.44
C ARG A 62 3.00 -2.22 -22.85
N GLU A 63 3.06 -2.95 -23.95
CA GLU A 63 1.94 -3.80 -24.40
C GLU A 63 1.64 -4.94 -23.41
N LEU A 64 2.60 -5.29 -22.55
CA LEU A 64 2.46 -6.36 -21.55
C LEU A 64 1.59 -5.97 -20.34
N VAL A 65 1.40 -4.68 -20.10
CA VAL A 65 0.66 -4.15 -18.93
C VAL A 65 -0.32 -3.02 -19.27
N TYR A 66 -0.02 -2.24 -20.31
CA TYR A 66 -0.78 -1.07 -20.75
C TYR A 66 -0.79 -0.92 -22.28
N PRO A 67 -1.63 -1.70 -22.98
CA PRO A 67 -1.70 -1.69 -24.44
C PRO A 67 -2.04 -0.31 -25.03
N LYS A 68 -1.57 -0.01 -26.24
CA LYS A 68 -1.86 1.25 -26.97
C LYS A 68 -3.33 1.56 -27.13
N LEU A 69 -4.19 0.54 -27.16
CA LEU A 69 -5.63 0.73 -27.21
C LEU A 69 -6.15 1.60 -26.05
N LEU A 70 -5.53 1.52 -24.87
CA LEU A 70 -5.95 2.26 -23.67
C LEU A 70 -5.71 3.77 -23.78
N ASP A 71 -4.76 4.22 -24.61
CA ASP A 71 -4.45 5.66 -24.80
C ASP A 71 -5.67 6.42 -25.35
N ASN A 72 -6.59 5.73 -26.05
CA ASN A 72 -7.82 6.32 -26.57
C ASN A 72 -8.86 6.63 -25.50
N PHE A 73 -8.76 5.98 -24.33
CA PHE A 73 -9.72 6.10 -23.23
C PHE A 73 -9.11 6.82 -22.02
N ILE A 74 -7.82 6.64 -21.80
CA ILE A 74 -7.11 7.12 -20.61
C ILE A 74 -5.96 8.00 -21.10
N PRO A 75 -6.05 9.33 -20.92
CA PRO A 75 -4.99 10.22 -21.34
C PRO A 75 -3.72 10.03 -20.49
N PRO A 76 -2.52 10.36 -21.00
CA PRO A 76 -1.25 10.10 -20.32
C PRO A 76 -1.15 10.69 -18.90
N TRP A 77 -1.71 11.88 -18.67
CA TRP A 77 -1.71 12.50 -17.34
C TRP A 77 -2.51 11.67 -16.32
N LEU A 78 -3.62 11.07 -16.75
CA LEU A 78 -4.44 10.21 -15.89
C LEU A 78 -3.72 8.89 -15.63
N ASN A 79 -3.02 8.35 -16.62
CA ASN A 79 -2.16 7.18 -16.42
C ASN A 79 -1.09 7.43 -15.34
N HIS A 80 -0.39 8.57 -15.40
CA HIS A 80 0.54 8.98 -14.34
C HIS A 80 -0.17 9.20 -13.00
N GLY A 81 -1.36 9.80 -13.00
CA GLY A 81 -2.19 9.96 -11.80
C GLY A 81 -2.63 8.64 -11.17
N MET A 82 -2.74 7.56 -11.94
CA MET A 82 -3.10 6.24 -11.41
C MET A 82 -1.87 5.44 -10.97
N HIS A 83 -0.75 5.55 -11.68
CA HIS A 83 0.40 4.66 -11.52
C HIS A 83 1.67 5.31 -10.97
N THR A 84 1.74 6.64 -10.82
CA THR A 84 2.89 7.33 -10.23
C THR A 84 2.55 7.96 -8.90
N THR A 85 1.42 8.68 -8.80
CA THR A 85 1.12 9.53 -7.64
C THR A 85 0.78 8.74 -6.37
N VAL A 86 0.45 7.45 -6.48
CA VAL A 86 0.18 6.58 -5.34
C VAL A 86 1.39 6.55 -4.38
N LEU A 87 2.60 6.41 -4.91
CA LEU A 87 3.82 6.31 -4.11
C LEU A 87 4.12 7.58 -3.29
N PRO A 88 4.21 8.79 -3.86
CA PRO A 88 4.50 9.99 -3.08
C PRO A 88 3.44 10.25 -2.01
N PHE A 89 2.15 10.02 -2.27
CA PHE A 89 1.12 10.22 -1.25
C PHE A 89 1.23 9.23 -0.09
N ILE A 90 1.53 7.95 -0.35
CA ILE A 90 1.80 6.96 0.70
C ILE A 90 3.04 7.36 1.52
N LEU A 91 4.11 7.80 0.86
CA LEU A 91 5.33 8.20 1.57
C LEU A 91 5.13 9.46 2.41
N ILE A 92 4.33 10.42 1.92
CA ILE A 92 3.94 11.59 2.69
C ILE A 92 3.14 11.16 3.91
N GLU A 93 2.11 10.32 3.75
CA GLU A 93 1.30 9.82 4.87
C GLU A 93 2.15 9.13 5.93
N MET A 94 3.04 8.22 5.53
CA MET A 94 3.95 7.52 6.45
C MET A 94 4.90 8.48 7.18
N ARG A 95 5.27 9.59 6.54
CA ARG A 95 6.10 10.65 7.13
C ARG A 95 5.32 11.54 8.08
N THR A 96 4.05 11.81 7.82
CA THR A 96 3.22 12.72 8.62
C THR A 96 2.55 12.02 9.80
N THR A 97 2.23 10.74 9.66
CA THR A 97 1.51 9.94 10.67
C THR A 97 2.29 8.69 11.04
N HIS A 98 2.45 8.45 12.34
CA HIS A 98 3.01 7.18 12.83
C HIS A 98 1.92 6.12 12.77
N HIS A 99 2.18 5.03 12.05
CA HIS A 99 1.25 3.92 11.94
C HIS A 99 1.73 2.74 12.78
N GLU A 100 0.84 2.17 13.59
CA GLU A 100 1.14 0.94 14.30
C GLU A 100 0.98 -0.26 13.37
N TYR A 101 2.10 -0.90 13.05
CA TYR A 101 2.09 -2.14 12.28
C TYR A 101 1.55 -3.29 13.14
N PRO A 102 0.72 -4.19 12.57
CA PRO A 102 0.32 -5.40 13.27
C PRO A 102 1.53 -6.32 13.51
N SER A 103 1.35 -7.35 14.33
CA SER A 103 2.40 -8.36 14.52
C SER A 103 2.85 -8.94 13.18
N LYS A 104 4.17 -9.14 13.02
CA LYS A 104 4.77 -9.55 11.73
C LYS A 104 4.06 -10.73 11.09
N MET A 105 3.77 -11.77 11.87
CA MET A 105 3.07 -12.96 11.37
C MET A 105 1.66 -12.63 10.86
N TYR A 106 0.89 -11.82 11.62
CA TYR A 106 -0.45 -11.43 11.20
C TYR A 106 -0.43 -10.57 9.94
N GLY A 107 0.50 -9.61 9.86
CA GLY A 107 0.68 -8.77 8.68
C GLY A 107 1.04 -9.57 7.43
N LEU A 108 2.01 -10.49 7.53
CA LEU A 108 2.41 -11.37 6.43
C LEU A 108 1.24 -12.28 5.97
N VAL A 109 0.50 -12.86 6.91
CA VAL A 109 -0.69 -13.67 6.59
C VAL A 109 -1.76 -12.83 5.90
N ALA A 110 -1.99 -11.59 6.35
CA ALA A 110 -2.97 -10.70 5.76
C ALA A 110 -2.56 -10.29 4.32
N VAL A 111 -1.29 -9.95 4.11
CA VAL A 111 -0.73 -9.64 2.78
C VAL A 111 -0.84 -10.85 1.85
N CYS A 112 -0.47 -12.05 2.30
CA CYS A 112 -0.61 -13.28 1.54
C CYS A 112 -2.07 -13.59 1.18
N THR A 113 -2.98 -13.39 2.13
CA THR A 113 -4.43 -13.61 1.90
C THR A 113 -4.97 -12.65 0.86
N PHE A 114 -4.57 -11.38 0.92
CA PHE A 114 -4.93 -10.38 -0.08
C PHE A 114 -4.37 -10.74 -1.47
N ALA A 115 -3.08 -11.09 -1.55
CA ALA A 115 -2.43 -11.50 -2.79
C ALA A 115 -3.10 -12.74 -3.41
N ALA A 116 -3.37 -13.77 -2.62
CA ALA A 116 -4.06 -14.98 -3.05
C ALA A 116 -5.48 -14.67 -3.55
N SER A 117 -6.23 -13.83 -2.83
CA SER A 117 -7.57 -13.39 -3.24
C SER A 117 -7.54 -12.67 -4.59
N TYR A 118 -6.55 -11.81 -4.80
CA TYR A 118 -6.36 -11.11 -6.07
C TYR A 118 -5.99 -12.07 -7.21
N ILE A 119 -5.08 -13.02 -6.96
CA ILE A 119 -4.70 -14.05 -7.94
C ILE A 119 -5.92 -14.91 -8.32
N LEU A 120 -6.71 -15.33 -7.35
CA LEU A 120 -7.95 -16.07 -7.60
C LEU A 120 -8.93 -15.25 -8.45
N TRP A 121 -9.05 -13.95 -8.16
CA TRP A 121 -9.92 -13.06 -8.93
C TRP A 121 -9.47 -12.90 -10.39
N ILE A 122 -8.19 -12.68 -10.67
CA ILE A 122 -7.70 -12.59 -12.06
C ILE A 122 -7.83 -13.93 -12.80
N CYS A 123 -7.62 -15.06 -12.11
CA CYS A 123 -7.85 -16.39 -12.69
C CYS A 123 -9.33 -16.61 -13.02
N TRP A 124 -10.23 -16.13 -12.16
CA TRP A 124 -11.66 -16.16 -12.41
C TRP A 124 -12.04 -15.29 -13.63
N ILE A 125 -11.48 -14.08 -13.77
CA ILE A 125 -11.70 -13.23 -14.95
C ILE A 125 -11.26 -13.98 -16.22
N TYR A 126 -10.08 -14.58 -16.22
CA TYR A 126 -9.59 -15.35 -17.36
C TYR A 126 -10.51 -16.54 -17.67
N HIS A 127 -10.97 -17.26 -16.64
CA HIS A 127 -11.89 -18.38 -16.82
C HIS A 127 -13.19 -17.96 -17.50
N VAL A 128 -13.73 -16.79 -17.17
CA VAL A 128 -14.99 -16.27 -17.73
C VAL A 128 -14.80 -15.63 -19.11
N THR A 129 -13.72 -14.88 -19.32
CA THR A 129 -13.53 -14.04 -20.52
C THR A 129 -12.62 -14.67 -21.58
N GLY A 130 -11.80 -15.65 -21.19
CA GLY A 130 -10.71 -16.19 -22.02
C GLY A 130 -9.53 -15.24 -22.20
N VAL A 131 -9.54 -14.07 -21.56
CA VAL A 131 -8.51 -13.02 -21.73
C VAL A 131 -7.90 -12.70 -20.37
N TRP A 132 -6.57 -12.65 -20.31
CA TRP A 132 -5.87 -12.24 -19.10
C TRP A 132 -6.00 -10.73 -18.91
N VAL A 133 -6.25 -10.30 -17.66
CA VAL A 133 -6.21 -8.89 -17.25
C VAL A 133 -4.86 -8.25 -17.61
N TYR A 134 -3.79 -9.03 -17.50
CA TYR A 134 -2.43 -8.63 -17.85
C TYR A 134 -1.94 -9.45 -19.06
N PRO A 135 -1.74 -8.82 -20.23
CA PRO A 135 -1.24 -9.51 -21.42
C PRO A 135 0.06 -10.28 -21.19
N LEU A 136 0.92 -9.82 -20.25
CA LEU A 136 2.10 -10.56 -19.78
C LEU A 136 1.80 -12.03 -19.46
N LEU A 137 0.68 -12.31 -18.80
CA LEU A 137 0.34 -13.68 -18.35
C LEU A 137 0.04 -14.60 -19.54
N ASP A 138 -0.45 -14.05 -20.65
CA ASP A 138 -0.73 -14.84 -21.86
C ASP A 138 0.56 -15.38 -22.49
N HIS A 139 1.65 -14.64 -22.36
CA HIS A 139 2.98 -15.01 -22.88
C HIS A 139 3.71 -16.04 -22.01
N LEU A 140 3.23 -16.31 -20.79
CA LEU A 140 3.87 -17.25 -19.86
C LEU A 140 3.26 -18.64 -19.97
N GLY A 141 4.07 -19.69 -19.98
CA GLY A 141 3.57 -21.07 -19.79
C GLY A 141 2.95 -21.29 -18.41
N SER A 142 2.15 -22.34 -18.22
CA SER A 142 1.45 -22.60 -16.94
C SER A 142 2.39 -22.73 -15.74
N GLY A 143 3.54 -23.39 -15.89
CA GLY A 143 4.56 -23.48 -14.84
C GLY A 143 5.19 -22.12 -14.52
N ALA A 144 5.46 -21.31 -15.55
CA ALA A 144 6.01 -19.96 -15.38
C ALA A 144 5.03 -19.02 -14.67
N LYS A 145 3.71 -19.15 -14.93
CA LYS A 145 2.67 -18.40 -14.20
C LYS A 145 2.70 -18.69 -12.69
N ILE A 146 2.83 -19.96 -12.30
CA ILE A 146 2.92 -20.35 -10.88
C ILE A 146 4.14 -19.72 -10.21
N ILE A 147 5.30 -19.80 -10.88
CA ILE A 147 6.54 -19.18 -10.39
C ILE A 147 6.37 -17.66 -10.28
N PHE A 148 5.77 -17.02 -11.29
CA PHE A 148 5.50 -15.59 -11.29
C PHE A 148 4.61 -15.18 -10.12
N PHE A 149 3.49 -15.88 -9.89
CA PHE A 149 2.59 -15.61 -8.77
C PHE A 149 3.25 -15.81 -7.40
N ALA A 150 4.08 -16.83 -7.26
CA ALA A 150 4.87 -17.04 -6.04
C ALA A 150 5.89 -15.90 -5.84
N ALA A 151 6.59 -15.49 -6.89
CA ALA A 151 7.58 -14.42 -6.84
C ALA A 151 6.97 -13.07 -6.48
N VAL A 152 5.87 -12.67 -7.12
CA VAL A 152 5.19 -11.40 -6.77
C VAL A 152 4.66 -11.42 -5.34
N THR A 153 4.13 -12.55 -4.87
CA THR A 153 3.68 -12.69 -3.49
C THR A 153 4.86 -12.53 -2.51
N ALA A 154 6.01 -13.14 -2.81
CA ALA A 154 7.21 -12.99 -2.00
C ALA A 154 7.71 -11.53 -1.98
N ILE A 155 7.72 -10.85 -3.14
CA ILE A 155 8.11 -9.44 -3.24
C ILE A 155 7.21 -8.55 -2.38
N ILE A 156 5.88 -8.74 -2.43
CA ILE A 156 4.94 -7.94 -1.63
C ILE A 156 5.18 -8.16 -0.12
N ASN A 157 5.50 -9.38 0.31
CA ASN A 157 5.85 -9.66 1.70
C ASN A 157 7.17 -8.97 2.11
N ILE A 158 8.17 -8.93 1.22
CA ILE A 158 9.41 -8.16 1.46
C ILE A 158 9.08 -6.66 1.59
N LEU A 159 8.20 -6.13 0.75
CA LEU A 159 7.76 -4.74 0.81
C LEU A 159 6.99 -4.43 2.10
N TYR A 160 6.22 -5.37 2.63
CA TYR A 160 5.58 -5.22 3.95
C TYR A 160 6.63 -5.03 5.05
N LEU A 161 7.65 -5.90 5.09
CA LEU A 161 8.74 -5.82 6.07
C LEU A 161 9.54 -4.52 5.89
N LEU A 162 9.79 -4.11 4.65
CA LEU A 162 10.45 -2.85 4.34
C LEU A 162 9.62 -1.67 4.86
N GLY A 163 8.30 -1.69 4.69
CA GLY A 163 7.40 -0.67 5.20
C GLY A 163 7.45 -0.56 6.73
N GLU A 164 7.46 -1.68 7.43
CA GLU A 164 7.60 -1.72 8.90
C GLU A 164 8.92 -1.08 9.35
N VAL A 165 10.04 -1.45 8.70
CA VAL A 165 11.37 -0.89 8.99
C VAL A 165 11.42 0.61 8.70
N LEU A 166 10.88 1.05 7.56
CA LEU A 166 10.85 2.46 7.17
C LEU A 166 10.00 3.28 8.14
N ASN A 167 8.81 2.81 8.49
CA ASN A 167 7.94 3.48 9.45
C ASN A 167 8.66 3.65 10.80
N ASN A 168 9.25 2.59 11.34
CA ASN A 168 9.97 2.66 12.62
C ASN A 168 11.19 3.59 12.54
N CYS A 169 11.98 3.50 11.47
CA CYS A 169 13.15 4.36 11.28
C CYS A 169 12.80 5.86 11.23
N ILE A 170 11.71 6.22 10.53
CA ILE A 170 11.23 7.60 10.42
C ILE A 170 10.89 8.18 11.80
N TRP A 171 10.22 7.39 12.63
CA TRP A 171 9.66 7.86 13.90
C TRP A 171 10.61 7.69 15.09
N ASP A 172 11.48 6.68 15.09
CA ASP A 172 12.56 6.53 16.07
C ASP A 172 13.61 7.64 15.91
N ALA A 173 13.96 7.99 14.66
CA ALA A 173 14.85 9.14 14.40
C ALA A 173 14.26 10.46 14.93
N ARG A 174 12.92 10.61 14.86
CA ARG A 174 12.23 11.78 15.39
C ARG A 174 12.30 11.87 16.91
N LYS A 175 12.02 10.76 17.62
CA LYS A 175 12.14 10.70 19.09
C LYS A 175 13.55 11.06 19.54
N GLY A 176 14.58 10.50 18.90
CA GLY A 176 15.98 10.83 19.24
C GLY A 176 16.36 12.30 19.00
N MET A 177 15.77 12.95 18.00
CA MET A 177 15.97 14.40 17.75
C MET A 177 15.22 15.29 18.76
N GLU A 178 14.04 14.88 19.21
CA GLU A 178 13.26 15.61 20.23
C GLU A 178 13.96 15.49 21.60
N GLU A 179 14.38 14.29 22.01
CA GLU A 179 15.14 14.05 23.25
C GLU A 179 16.52 14.74 23.25
N GLY A 180 17.19 14.81 22.10
CA GLY A 180 18.47 15.51 21.95
C GLY A 180 18.36 17.04 22.06
N LYS A 181 17.18 17.61 21.79
CA LYS A 181 16.90 19.04 21.99
C LYS A 181 16.51 19.38 23.43
N GLU A 182 15.93 18.44 24.17
CA GLU A 182 15.50 18.65 25.57
C GLU A 182 16.65 18.54 26.59
N LYS A 183 17.78 17.93 26.25
CA LYS A 183 18.96 17.94 27.12
C LYS A 183 19.67 19.31 27.03
N PRO A 184 19.69 20.14 28.10
CA PRO A 184 20.52 21.34 28.10
C PRO A 184 21.98 20.91 28.04
N LYS A 185 22.79 21.60 27.23
CA LYS A 185 24.24 21.54 27.40
C LYS A 185 24.55 22.04 28.80
N LEU A 186 24.86 21.13 29.72
CA LEU A 186 25.55 21.48 30.96
C LEU A 186 26.98 21.84 30.55
N ASP A 187 27.20 23.12 30.29
CA ASP A 187 28.51 23.76 30.30
C ASP A 187 28.82 24.26 31.73
#